data_AF-A0A1H9KM65-F1
#
_entry.id   AF-A0A1H9KM65-F1
#
_cell.length_a   1.000
_cell.length_b   1.000
_cell.length_c   1.000
_cell.angle_alpha   90.00
_cell.angle_beta   90.00
_cell.angle_gamma   90.00
#
_symmetry.space_group_name_H-M   'P 1'
#
loop_
_entity.id
_entity.type
_entity.pdbx_description
1 polymer ?
#
loop_
_entity_poly.entity_id
_entity_poly.type
_entity_poly.pdbx_seq_one_letter_code
_entity_poly.pdbx_strand_id
1 'polypeptide(L)'
;MDETTLQDSYKVTADELRQFIERFERLEAEKKDIADAQKEVMAEAKGRGYDTKVMRKVIALRKRDQNDIAEEEAVLEMYKEALGMS
;
A
#
# COMPACT_ATOMS: atom_id res chain seq x y z
N MET A 1 -34.97 32.25 -12.87
CA MET A 1 -33.76 31.44 -12.66
C MET A 1 -34.25 30.01 -12.54
N ASP A 2 -33.99 29.26 -13.61
CA ASP A 2 -34.74 28.08 -14.04
C ASP A 2 -34.48 26.82 -13.21
N GLU A 3 -35.56 26.12 -12.87
CA GLU A 3 -35.55 24.77 -12.29
C GLU A 3 -34.78 23.76 -13.17
N THR A 4 -34.76 24.01 -14.49
CA THR A 4 -34.01 23.23 -15.49
C THR A 4 -32.50 23.28 -15.27
N THR A 5 -31.92 24.43 -14.87
CA THR A 5 -30.46 24.55 -14.68
C THR A 5 -29.98 23.82 -13.42
N LEU A 6 -30.84 23.71 -12.41
CA LEU A 6 -30.57 22.94 -11.19
C LEU A 6 -30.60 21.43 -11.47
N GLN A 7 -31.56 20.95 -12.28
CA GLN A 7 -31.61 19.53 -12.68
C GLN A 7 -30.41 19.11 -13.53
N ASP A 8 -29.96 19.97 -14.45
CA ASP A 8 -28.78 19.67 -15.27
C ASP A 8 -27.49 19.66 -14.43
N SER A 9 -27.34 20.58 -13.48
CA SER A 9 -26.23 20.57 -12.51
C SER A 9 -26.24 19.30 -11.64
N TYR A 10 -27.42 18.85 -11.20
CA TYR A 10 -27.55 17.60 -10.43
C TYR A 10 -27.18 16.37 -11.25
N LYS A 11 -27.52 16.32 -12.54
CA LYS A 11 -27.11 15.22 -13.44
C LYS A 11 -25.59 15.20 -13.65
N VAL A 12 -24.98 16.36 -13.92
CA VAL A 12 -23.52 16.49 -14.10
C VAL A 12 -22.76 16.03 -12.85
N THR A 13 -23.21 16.44 -11.65
CA THR A 13 -22.60 16.03 -10.38
C THR A 13 -22.80 14.54 -10.08
N ALA A 14 -23.94 13.96 -10.44
CA ALA A 14 -24.19 12.52 -10.30
C ALA A 14 -23.33 11.67 -11.25
N ASP A 15 -23.08 12.14 -12.47
CA ASP A 15 -22.23 11.45 -13.44
C ASP A 15 -20.75 11.49 -13.05
N GLU A 16 -20.28 12.60 -12.49
CA GLU A 16 -18.91 12.71 -11.94
C GLU A 16 -18.72 11.78 -10.73
N LEU A 17 -19.68 11.76 -9.80
CA LEU A 17 -19.65 10.85 -8.65
C LEU A 17 -19.61 9.38 -9.11
N ARG A 18 -20.41 9.01 -10.12
CA ARG A 18 -20.39 7.65 -10.68
C ARG A 18 -19.01 7.28 -11.22
N GLN A 19 -18.36 8.18 -11.95
CA GLN A 19 -17.01 7.93 -12.48
C GLN A 19 -15.97 7.71 -11.37
N PHE A 20 -16.04 8.46 -10.27
CA PHE A 20 -15.15 8.22 -9.12
C PHE A 20 -15.39 6.86 -8.48
N ILE A 21 -16.66 6.48 -8.28
CA ILE A 21 -17.04 5.18 -7.71
C ILE A 21 -16.54 4.04 -8.60
N GLU A 22 -16.84 4.08 -9.90
CA GLU A 22 -16.42 3.02 -10.84
C GLU A 22 -14.89 2.89 -10.92
N ARG A 23 -14.16 4.00 -10.88
CA ARG A 23 -12.70 3.98 -10.82
C ARG A 23 -12.21 3.33 -9.53
N PHE A 24 -12.82 3.64 -8.39
CA PHE A 24 -12.45 3.05 -7.10
C PHE A 24 -12.75 1.56 -7.05
N GLU A 25 -13.93 1.13 -7.50
CA GLU A 25 -14.32 -0.29 -7.54
C GLU A 25 -13.38 -1.10 -8.43
N ARG A 26 -12.97 -0.55 -9.58
CA ARG A 26 -11.95 -1.17 -10.43
C ARG A 26 -10.62 -1.33 -9.69
N LEU A 27 -10.15 -0.29 -8.99
CA LEU A 27 -8.92 -0.36 -8.20
C LEU A 27 -9.01 -1.38 -7.06
N GLU A 28 -10.17 -1.53 -6.41
CA GLU A 28 -10.37 -2.57 -5.40
C GLU A 28 -10.37 -3.98 -6.00
N ALA A 29 -10.93 -4.17 -7.20
CA ALA A 29 -10.83 -5.43 -7.93
C ALA A 29 -9.36 -5.75 -8.30
N GLU A 30 -8.63 -4.79 -8.87
CA GLU A 30 -7.20 -4.95 -9.21
C GLU A 30 -6.37 -5.28 -7.96
N LYS A 31 -6.63 -4.60 -6.83
CA LYS A 31 -5.97 -4.86 -5.55
C LYS A 31 -6.24 -6.28 -5.04
N LYS A 32 -7.46 -6.79 -5.20
CA LYS A 32 -7.81 -8.17 -4.87
C LYS A 32 -7.03 -9.15 -5.73
N ASP A 33 -7.00 -8.96 -7.04
CA ASP A 33 -6.29 -9.83 -7.97
C ASP A 33 -4.78 -9.87 -7.66
N ILE A 34 -4.19 -8.71 -7.37
CA ILE A 34 -2.78 -8.61 -6.93
C ILE A 34 -2.57 -9.36 -5.60
N ALA A 35 -3.48 -9.21 -4.64
CA ALA A 35 -3.38 -9.89 -3.36
C ALA A 35 -3.45 -11.42 -3.51
N ASP A 36 -4.30 -11.92 -4.41
CA ASP A 36 -4.41 -13.34 -4.69
C ASP A 36 -3.17 -13.87 -5.42
N ALA A 37 -2.64 -13.15 -6.42
CA ALA A 37 -1.37 -13.47 -7.05
C ALA A 37 -0.19 -13.50 -6.04
N GLN A 38 -0.15 -12.59 -5.07
CA GLN A 38 0.85 -12.62 -3.99
C GLN A 38 0.73 -13.87 -3.10
N LYS A 39 -0.49 -14.36 -2.85
CA LYS A 39 -0.70 -15.60 -2.09
C LYS A 39 -0.22 -16.81 -2.87
N GLU A 40 -0.45 -16.86 -4.18
CA GLU A 40 0.02 -17.94 -5.05
C GLU A 40 1.55 -18.04 -5.03
N VAL A 41 2.27 -16.92 -5.17
CA VAL A 41 3.74 -16.88 -5.06
C VAL A 41 4.22 -17.44 -3.72
N MET A 42 3.56 -17.08 -2.63
CA MET A 42 3.90 -17.59 -1.30
C MET A 42 3.60 -19.09 -1.17
N ALA A 43 2.51 -19.57 -1.78
CA ALA A 43 2.17 -20.99 -1.80
C ALA A 43 3.18 -21.80 -2.62
N GLU A 44 3.59 -21.31 -3.79
CA GLU A 44 4.63 -21.91 -4.63
C GLU A 44 5.97 -21.99 -3.89
N ALA A 45 6.40 -20.89 -3.27
CA ALA A 45 7.60 -20.86 -2.44
C ALA A 45 7.55 -21.89 -1.31
N LYS A 46 6.39 -22.01 -0.63
CA LYS A 46 6.19 -23.04 0.40
C LYS A 46 6.30 -24.46 -0.17
N GLY A 47 5.69 -24.72 -1.33
CA GLY A 47 5.77 -26.01 -2.02
C GLY A 47 7.19 -26.40 -2.43
N ARG A 48 8.04 -25.41 -2.71
CA ARG A 48 9.47 -25.58 -2.99
C ARG A 48 10.35 -25.70 -1.73
N GLY A 49 9.77 -25.60 -0.54
CA GLY A 49 10.48 -25.75 0.74
C GLY A 49 11.03 -24.45 1.34
N TYR A 50 10.68 -23.27 0.81
CA TYR A 50 11.08 -22.00 1.41
C TYR A 50 10.21 -21.63 2.63
N ASP A 51 10.83 -20.99 3.64
CA ASP A 51 10.10 -20.43 4.78
C ASP A 51 9.44 -19.09 4.40
N THR A 52 8.13 -19.15 4.13
CA THR A 52 7.33 -17.97 3.78
C THR A 52 7.23 -16.92 4.90
N LYS A 53 7.47 -17.25 6.17
CA LYS A 53 7.53 -16.26 7.26
C LYS A 53 8.82 -15.44 7.14
N VAL A 54 9.95 -16.10 6.89
CA VAL A 54 11.23 -15.42 6.66
C VAL A 54 11.17 -14.57 5.39
N MET A 55 10.59 -15.08 4.31
CA MET A 55 10.42 -14.28 3.08
C MET A 55 9.60 -13.00 3.31
N ARG A 56 8.49 -13.07 4.08
CA ARG A 56 7.72 -11.87 4.43
C ARG A 56 8.53 -10.86 5.23
N LYS A 57 9.38 -11.31 6.16
CA LYS A 57 10.31 -10.43 6.89
C LYS A 57 11.28 -9.74 5.94
N VAL A 58 11.89 -10.49 5.01
CA VAL A 58 12.80 -9.92 4.01
C VAL A 58 12.09 -8.90 3.13
N ILE A 59 10.87 -9.19 2.66
CA ILE A 59 10.08 -8.23 1.87
C ILE A 59 9.78 -6.97 2.69
N ALA A 60 9.39 -7.10 3.97
CA ALA A 60 9.15 -5.96 4.84
C ALA A 60 10.40 -5.12 5.06
N LEU A 61 11.56 -5.75 5.32
CA LEU A 61 12.85 -5.08 5.43
C LEU A 61 13.21 -4.32 4.15
N ARG A 62 12.95 -4.92 2.98
CA ARG A 62 13.20 -4.30 1.67
C ARG A 62 12.20 -3.20 1.31
N LYS A 63 11.05 -3.13 2.00
CA LYS A 63 10.04 -2.08 1.84
C LYS A 63 10.31 -0.87 2.72
N ARG A 64 11.19 -0.96 3.73
CA ARG A 64 11.53 0.18 4.59
C ARG A 64 12.07 1.30 3.72
N ASP A 65 11.53 2.49 3.92
CA ASP A 65 11.96 3.69 3.21
C ASP A 65 13.39 4.05 3.62
N GLN A 66 14.18 4.63 2.71
CA GLN A 66 15.53 5.09 3.05
C GLN A 66 15.51 6.11 4.19
N ASN A 67 14.43 6.90 4.32
CA ASN A 67 14.26 7.85 5.41
C ASN A 67 13.99 7.14 6.74
N ASP A 68 13.15 6.10 6.76
CA ASP A 68 12.90 5.30 7.98
C ASP A 68 14.19 4.61 8.47
N ILE A 69 15.02 4.16 7.53
CA ILE A 69 16.33 3.57 7.84
C ILE A 69 17.27 4.63 8.40
N ALA A 70 17.33 5.81 7.77
CA ALA A 70 18.20 6.91 8.22
C ALA A 70 17.80 7.46 9.59
N GLU A 71 16.49 7.57 9.89
CA GLU A 71 15.99 7.97 11.20
C GLU A 71 16.36 6.96 12.29
N GLU A 72 16.15 5.66 12.03
CA GLU A 72 16.57 4.61 12.97
C GLU A 72 18.08 4.58 13.20
N GLU A 73 18.88 4.73 12.14
CA GLU A 73 20.34 4.79 12.25
C GLU A 73 20.80 6.00 13.07
N ALA A 74 20.19 7.17 12.89
CA ALA A 74 20.50 8.37 13.67
C ALA A 74 20.19 8.19 15.17
N VAL A 75 19.05 7.58 15.50
CA VAL A 75 18.68 7.29 16.89
C VAL A 75 19.61 6.24 17.49
N LEU A 76 19.95 5.19 16.72
CA LEU A 76 20.86 4.15 17.15
C LEU A 76 22.26 4.71 17.45
N GLU A 77 22.76 5.61 16.62
CA GLU A 77 24.06 6.23 16.80
C GLU A 77 24.10 7.10 18.06
N MET A 78 23.05 7.91 18.30
CA MET A 78 22.91 8.67 19.54
C MET A 78 22.94 7.77 20.78
N TYR A 79 22.31 6.59 20.73
CA TYR A 79 22.35 5.64 21.85
C TYR A 79 23.72 4.98 22.04
N LYS A 80 24.44 4.65 20.96
CA LYS A 80 25.81 4.12 21.06
C LYS A 80 26.76 5.15 21.66
N GLU A 81 26.67 6.41 21.22
CA GLU A 81 27.43 7.51 21.81
C GLU A 81 27.13 7.64 23.32
N ALA A 82 25.85 7.63 23.69
CA ALA A 82 25.44 7.71 25.10
C ALA A 82 25.91 6.53 25.96
N LEU A 83 26.10 5.35 25.35
CA LEU A 83 26.60 4.15 26.01
C LEU A 83 28.13 3.99 25.91
N GLY A 84 28.84 4.92 25.26
CA GLY A 84 30.29 4.86 25.07
C GLY A 84 30.73 3.69 24.19
N MET A 85 29.87 3.26 23.26
CA MET A 85 30.08 2.14 22.35
C MET A 85 30.61 2.59 20.96
N SER A 86 31.07 3.84 20.84
CA SER A 86 31.68 4.45 19.64
C SER A 86 33.10 3.97 19.39
#